data_AF-A0A9E1Y7G7-F1
#
_entry.id   AF-A0A9E1Y7G7-F1
#
_cell.length_a   1.000
_cell.length_b   1.000
_cell.length_c   1.000
_cell.angle_alpha   90.00
_cell.angle_beta   90.00
_cell.angle_gamma   90.00
#
_symmetry.space_group_name_H-M   'P 1'
#
loop_
_entity.id
_entity.type
_entity.pdbx_description
1 polymer ?
#
loop_
_entity_poly.entity_id
_entity_poly.type
_entity_poly.pdbx_seq_one_letter_code
_entity_poly.pdbx_strand_id
1 'polypeptide(L)'
;MINKLKDIISHYDLLEKQMVDPALINNQSRYTELAKEHSRLKPVILKAKEYLLIQQNIDEDKEILSGEDEELIDIAQEELEGLEKELLNLEEELKVLLLPHDPTDDKNTIIEV
;
A
#
# COMPACT_ATOMS: atom_id res chain seq x y z
N MET A 1 -0.94 -10.09 7.47
CA MET A 1 -1.22 -9.05 6.45
C MET A 1 0.04 -8.36 5.95
N ILE A 2 0.84 -7.78 6.85
CA ILE A 2 2.09 -7.05 6.53
C ILE A 2 3.01 -7.77 5.52
N ASN A 3 3.30 -9.06 5.72
CA ASN A 3 4.16 -9.80 4.78
C ASN A 3 3.60 -9.80 3.35
N LYS A 4 2.29 -10.01 3.19
CA LYS A 4 1.62 -9.95 1.88
C LYS A 4 1.74 -8.56 1.25
N LEU A 5 1.60 -7.49 2.03
CA LEU A 5 1.77 -6.12 1.53
C LEU A 5 3.22 -5.86 1.08
N LYS A 6 4.20 -6.33 1.85
CA LYS A 6 5.63 -6.23 1.50
C LYS A 6 5.96 -6.99 0.21
N ASP A 7 5.37 -8.17 0.02
CA ASP A 7 5.54 -8.95 -1.22
C ASP A 7 4.97 -8.20 -2.43
N ILE A 8 3.78 -7.61 -2.29
CA ILE A 8 3.12 -6.83 -3.36
C ILE A 8 3.93 -5.57 -3.69
N ILE A 9 4.45 -4.87 -2.67
CA ILE A 9 5.34 -3.70 -2.87
C ILE A 9 6.60 -4.12 -3.61
N SER A 10 7.23 -5.22 -3.20
CA SER A 10 8.45 -5.72 -3.86
C SER A 10 8.21 -6.09 -5.32
N HIS A 11 7.05 -6.69 -5.61
CA HIS A 11 6.63 -6.99 -6.98
C HIS A 11 6.40 -5.73 -7.80
N TYR A 12 5.70 -4.73 -7.25
CA TYR A 12 5.47 -3.45 -7.92
C TYR A 12 6.79 -2.71 -8.23
N ASP A 13 7.73 -2.68 -7.28
CA ASP A 13 9.05 -2.08 -7.49
C ASP A 13 9.84 -2.81 -8.58
N LEU A 14 9.66 -4.13 -8.72
CA LEU A 14 10.25 -4.91 -9.81
C LEU A 14 9.63 -4.53 -11.16
N LEU A 15 8.31 -4.35 -11.22
CA LEU A 15 7.64 -3.86 -12.44
C LEU A 15 8.18 -2.49 -12.84
N GLU A 16 8.30 -1.54 -11.90
CA GLU A 16 8.86 -0.20 -12.19
C GLU A 16 10.29 -0.27 -12.76
N LYS A 17 11.13 -1.15 -12.20
CA LYS A 17 12.48 -1.39 -12.73
C LYS A 17 12.47 -1.96 -14.15
N GLN A 18 11.50 -2.83 -14.47
CA GLN A 18 11.37 -3.37 -15.82
C GLN A 18 10.87 -2.31 -16.82
N MET A 19 9.98 -1.40 -16.40
CA MET A 19 9.43 -0.33 -17.27
C MET A 19 10.50 0.64 -17.79
N VAL A 20 11.60 0.80 -17.07
CA VAL A 20 12.71 1.67 -17.48
C VAL A 20 13.78 0.96 -18.33
N ASP A 21 13.62 -0.35 -18.56
CA ASP A 21 14.54 -1.13 -19.41
C ASP A 21 14.32 -0.79 -20.91
N PRO A 22 15.34 -0.30 -21.63
CA PRO A 22 15.25 -0.04 -23.07
C PRO A 22 14.81 -1.26 -23.90
N ALA A 23 15.14 -2.48 -23.47
CA ALA A 23 14.71 -3.70 -24.15
C ALA A 23 13.19 -3.92 -24.04
N LEU A 24 12.57 -3.52 -22.93
CA LEU A 24 11.12 -3.56 -22.76
C LEU A 24 10.43 -2.44 -23.52
N ILE A 25 10.99 -1.22 -23.51
CA ILE A 25 10.44 -0.05 -24.22
C ILE A 25 10.33 -0.33 -25.73
N ASN A 26 11.28 -1.07 -26.30
CA ASN A 26 11.24 -1.48 -27.71
C ASN A 26 10.22 -2.61 -28.00
N ASN A 27 9.60 -3.20 -26.98
CA ASN A 27 8.56 -4.23 -27.11
C ASN A 27 7.21 -3.70 -26.62
N GLN A 28 6.46 -3.06 -27.52
CA GLN A 28 5.19 -2.41 -27.23
C GLN A 28 4.14 -3.33 -26.56
N SER A 29 4.07 -4.61 -26.95
CA SER A 29 3.10 -5.56 -26.38
C SER A 29 3.40 -5.83 -24.91
N ARG A 30 4.67 -6.18 -24.61
CA ARG A 30 5.10 -6.44 -23.23
C ARG A 30 5.03 -5.20 -22.36
N TYR A 31 5.39 -4.03 -22.90
CA TYR A 31 5.26 -2.77 -22.18
C TYR A 31 3.79 -2.48 -21.81
N THR A 32 2.85 -2.71 -22.74
CA THR A 32 1.42 -2.49 -22.51
C THR A 32 0.85 -3.42 -21.42
N GLU A 33 1.25 -4.69 -21.42
CA GLU A 33 0.86 -5.64 -20.37
C GLU A 33 1.37 -5.19 -19.01
N LEU A 34 2.65 -4.82 -18.93
CA LEU A 34 3.30 -4.42 -17.69
C LEU A 34 2.74 -3.08 -17.14
N ALA A 35 2.45 -2.13 -18.02
CA ALA A 35 1.83 -0.85 -17.66
C ALA A 35 0.41 -1.02 -17.11
N LYS A 36 -0.36 -1.99 -17.63
CA LYS A 36 -1.68 -2.33 -17.09
C LYS A 36 -1.56 -2.92 -15.69
N GLU A 37 -0.65 -3.86 -15.50
CA GLU A 37 -0.40 -4.46 -14.19
C GLU A 37 0.07 -3.41 -13.16
N HIS A 38 1.03 -2.57 -13.53
CA HIS A 38 1.49 -1.45 -12.71
C HIS A 38 0.35 -0.51 -12.31
N SER A 39 -0.47 -0.09 -13.28
CA SER A 39 -1.61 0.79 -13.02
C SER A 39 -2.64 0.16 -12.07
N ARG A 40 -2.87 -1.15 -12.16
CA ARG A 40 -3.79 -1.88 -11.27
C ARG A 40 -3.27 -2.01 -9.85
N LEU A 41 -1.96 -2.25 -9.69
CA LEU A 41 -1.38 -2.40 -8.37
C LEU A 41 -1.21 -1.05 -7.66
N LYS A 42 -1.11 0.06 -8.40
CA LYS A 42 -0.86 1.38 -7.84
C LYS A 42 -1.78 1.77 -6.67
N PRO A 43 -3.12 1.60 -6.72
CA PRO A 43 -3.99 1.90 -5.58
C PRO A 43 -3.67 1.04 -4.34
N VAL A 44 -3.42 -0.25 -4.54
CA VAL A 44 -3.00 -1.17 -3.47
C VAL A 44 -1.70 -0.71 -2.84
N ILE A 45 -0.73 -0.28 -3.66
CA ILE A 45 0.59 0.17 -3.20
C ILE A 45 0.51 1.45 -2.38
N LEU A 46 -0.29 2.43 -2.82
CA LEU A 46 -0.46 3.68 -2.08
C LEU A 46 -1.01 3.40 -0.68
N LYS A 47 -2.06 2.59 -0.59
CA LYS A 47 -2.67 2.20 0.69
C LYS A 47 -1.78 1.29 1.53
N ALA A 48 -1.01 0.40 0.90
CA ALA A 48 -0.09 -0.47 1.60
C ALA A 48 1.05 0.32 2.25
N LYS A 49 1.59 1.34 1.56
CA LYS A 49 2.62 2.22 2.11
C LYS A 49 2.09 3.06 3.29
N GLU A 50 0.87 3.58 3.16
CA GLU A 50 0.17 4.29 4.23
C GLU A 50 -0.02 3.38 5.46
N TYR A 51 -0.56 2.18 5.28
CA TYR A 51 -0.73 1.18 6.34
C TYR A 51 0.58 0.85 7.06
N LEU A 52 1.67 0.63 6.31
CA LEU A 52 2.98 0.31 6.91
C LEU A 52 3.57 1.49 7.70
N LEU A 53 3.31 2.72 7.26
CA LEU A 53 3.73 3.93 7.99
C LEU A 53 2.96 4.07 9.31
N ILE A 54 1.63 3.94 9.27
CA ILE A 54 0.80 4.02 10.49
C ILE A 54 1.18 2.90 11.46
N GLN A 55 1.42 1.68 10.97
CA GLN A 55 1.92 0.59 11.80
C GLN A 55 3.26 0.93 12.46
N GLN A 56 4.19 1.54 11.72
CA GLN A 56 5.47 1.97 12.28
C GLN A 56 5.29 3.02 13.37
N ASN A 57 4.45 4.04 13.15
CA ASN A 57 4.17 5.06 14.16
C ASN A 57 3.57 4.44 15.44
N ILE A 58 2.64 3.49 15.31
CA ILE A 58 2.09 2.76 16.46
C ILE A 58 3.17 1.99 17.22
N ASP A 59 4.10 1.36 16.49
CA ASP A 59 5.20 0.62 17.11
C ASP A 59 6.16 1.58 17.85
N GLU A 60 6.46 2.74 17.27
CA GLU A 60 7.25 3.82 17.89
C GLU A 60 6.58 4.38 19.15
N ASP A 61 5.28 4.68 19.11
CA ASP A 61 4.53 5.16 20.26
C ASP A 61 4.50 4.10 21.39
N LYS A 62 4.36 2.81 21.05
CA LYS A 62 4.44 1.73 22.03
C LYS A 62 5.81 1.63 22.71
N GLU A 63 6.88 1.97 22.00
CA GLU A 63 8.21 2.09 22.59
C GLU A 63 8.27 3.27 23.57
N ILE A 64 7.67 4.42 23.22
CA ILE A 64 7.57 5.60 24.10
C ILE A 64 6.79 5.27 25.38
N LEU A 65 5.67 4.54 25.26
CA LEU A 65 4.85 4.09 26.41
C LEU A 65 5.62 3.21 27.40
N SER A 66 6.72 2.60 26.96
CA SER A 66 7.60 1.77 27.81
C SER A 66 8.72 2.58 28.49
N GLY A 67 8.77 3.91 28.25
CA GLY A 67 9.75 4.83 28.83
C GLY A 67 9.41 5.31 30.23
N GLU A 68 10.12 6.36 30.68
CA GLU A 68 9.96 6.96 32.03
C GLU A 68 9.48 8.42 31.99
N ASP A 69 9.37 9.02 30.80
CA ASP A 69 8.95 10.42 30.64
C ASP A 69 7.42 10.51 30.59
N GLU A 70 6.81 10.94 31.69
CA GLU A 70 5.35 11.04 31.85
C GLU A 70 4.69 11.94 30.79
N GLU A 71 5.35 13.02 30.37
CA GLU A 71 4.81 13.93 29.34
C GLU A 71 4.77 13.24 27.97
N LEU A 72 5.84 12.51 27.61
CA LEU A 72 5.89 11.76 26.36
C LEU A 72 4.92 10.57 26.36
N ILE A 73 4.75 9.90 27.50
CA ILE A 73 3.79 8.80 27.66
C ILE A 73 2.35 9.29 27.43
N ASP A 74 1.98 10.42 28.04
CA ASP A 74 0.63 10.98 27.88
C ASP A 74 0.34 11.35 26.42
N ILE A 75 1.31 11.96 25.71
CA ILE A 75 1.21 12.28 24.28
C ILE A 75 1.03 11.00 23.45
N ALA A 76 1.89 10.00 23.66
CA ALA A 76 1.84 8.75 22.92
C ALA A 76 0.52 7.99 23.13
N GLN A 77 -0.10 8.07 24.32
CA GLN A 77 -1.42 7.46 24.56
C GLN A 77 -2.52 8.13 23.74
N GLU A 78 -2.51 9.46 23.64
CA GLU A 78 -3.50 10.20 22.86
C GLU A 78 -3.36 9.91 21.36
N GLU A 79 -2.13 9.84 20.85
CA GLU A 79 -1.86 9.53 19.45
C GLU A 79 -2.24 8.09 19.08
N LEU A 80 -1.98 7.13 19.97
CA LEU A 80 -2.22 5.70 19.71
C LEU A 80 -3.67 5.40 19.32
N GLU A 81 -4.64 5.99 20.02
CA GLU A 81 -6.07 5.72 19.77
C GLU A 81 -6.47 6.15 18.34
N GLY A 82 -5.95 7.29 17.89
CA GLY A 82 -6.17 7.79 16.53
C GLY A 82 -5.53 6.88 15.48
N LEU A 83 -4.27 6.51 15.69
CA LEU A 83 -3.52 5.67 14.77
C LEU A 83 -4.10 4.26 14.66
N GLU A 84 -4.52 3.64 15.77
CA GLU A 84 -5.13 2.31 15.75
C GLU A 84 -6.44 2.30 14.96
N LYS A 85 -7.25 3.36 15.10
CA LYS A 85 -8.48 3.52 14.32
C LYS A 85 -8.21 3.72 12.83
N GLU A 86 -7.20 4.52 12.49
CA GLU A 86 -6.77 4.72 11.11
C GLU A 86 -6.26 3.43 10.48
N LEU A 87 -5.42 2.68 11.21
CA LEU A 87 -4.89 1.39 10.79
C LEU A 87 -6.01 0.40 10.46
N LEU A 88 -7.04 0.33 11.29
CA LEU A 88 -8.21 -0.53 11.06
C LEU A 88 -8.98 -0.14 9.79
N ASN A 89 -9.18 1.15 9.56
CA ASN A 89 -9.85 1.62 8.33
C ASN A 89 -9.02 1.26 7.08
N LEU A 90 -7.71 1.49 7.13
CA LEU A 90 -6.79 1.10 6.06
C LEU A 90 -6.77 -0.41 5.83
N GLU A 91 -6.89 -1.21 6.90
CA GLU A 91 -6.97 -2.67 6.79
C GLU A 91 -8.19 -3.11 5.99
N GLU A 92 -9.35 -2.52 6.26
CA GLU A 92 -10.59 -2.83 5.53
C GLU A 92 -10.53 -2.36 4.06
N GLU A 93 -10.02 -1.15 3.81
CA GLU A 93 -9.79 -0.67 2.44
C GLU A 93 -8.86 -1.60 1.66
N LEU A 94 -7.75 -2.03 2.29
CA LEU A 94 -6.81 -2.96 1.68
C LEU A 94 -7.44 -4.34 1.46
N LYS A 95 -8.26 -4.85 2.38
CA LYS A 95 -8.97 -6.14 2.18
C LYS A 95 -9.82 -6.09 0.93
N VAL A 96 -10.54 -5.00 0.70
CA VAL A 96 -11.35 -4.79 -0.51
C VAL A 96 -10.47 -4.73 -1.76
N LEU A 97 -9.39 -3.94 -1.74
CA LEU A 97 -8.47 -3.80 -2.87
C LEU A 97 -7.70 -5.09 -3.20
N LEU A 98 -7.51 -5.98 -2.22
CA LEU A 98 -6.81 -7.26 -2.38
C LEU A 98 -7.71 -8.41 -2.81
N LEU A 99 -9.03 -8.17 -2.97
CA LEU A 99 -9.92 -9.16 -3.54
C LEU A 99 -9.47 -9.48 -4.98
N PRO A 100 -9.55 -10.76 -5.40
CA PRO A 100 -9.22 -11.13 -6.76
C PRO A 100 -10.14 -10.36 -7.72
N HIS A 101 -9.53 -9.53 -8.57
CA HIS A 101 -10.24 -8.84 -9.63
C HIS A 101 -10.84 -9.84 -10.62
N ASP A 102 -12.06 -9.57 -11.06
CA ASP A 102 -12.70 -10.35 -12.11
C ASP A 102 -11.97 -10.06 -13.44
N PRO A 103 -11.57 -11.06 -14.25
CA PRO A 103 -10.97 -10.86 -15.57
C PRO A 103 -11.79 -9.97 -16.53
N THR A 104 -13.05 -9.66 -16.22
CA THR A 104 -13.90 -8.72 -16.97
C THR A 104 -13.85 -7.27 -16.47
N ASP A 105 -13.29 -6.97 -15.29
CA ASP A 105 -13.25 -5.61 -14.73
C ASP A 105 -12.47 -4.63 -15.60
N ASP A 106 -11.51 -5.12 -16.39
CA ASP A 106 -10.69 -4.30 -17.29
C ASP A 106 -11.41 -3.78 -18.52
N LYS A 107 -12.65 -4.23 -18.77
CA LYS A 107 -13.34 -3.90 -20.01
C LYS A 107 -14.25 -2.69 -19.95
N ASN A 108 -14.58 -2.13 -18.78
CA ASN A 108 -15.55 -1.03 -18.69
C ASN A 108 -15.26 -0.04 -17.55
N THR A 109 -14.34 0.90 -17.79
CA THR A 109 -14.42 2.25 -17.18
C THR A 109 -14.11 3.27 -18.26
N ILE A 110 -14.91 3.29 -19.32
CA ILE A 110 -15.18 4.55 -20.01
C ILE A 110 -16.28 5.20 -19.18
N ILE A 111 -15.89 6.11 -18.30
CA ILE A 111 -16.84 7.08 -17.76
C ILE A 111 -17.15 8.01 -18.94
N GLU A 112 -18.27 7.77 -19.61
CA GLU A 112 -18.92 8.81 -20.41
C GLU A 112 -19.47 9.85 -19.42
N VAL A 113 -19.06 11.10 -19.58
CA VAL A 113 -19.76 12.29 -19.04
C VAL A 113 -20.33 13.06 -20.21
#